data_AF-A0A939HKQ8-F1
#
_entry.id   AF-A0A939HKQ8-F1
#
_cell.length_a   1.000
_cell.length_b   1.000
_cell.length_c   1.000
_cell.angle_alpha   90.00
_cell.angle_beta   90.00
_cell.angle_gamma   90.00
#
_symmetry.space_group_name_H-M   'P 1'
#
loop_
_entity.id
_entity.type
_entity.pdbx_description
1 polymer ?
#
loop_
_entity_poly.entity_id
_entity_poly.type
_entity_poly.pdbx_seq_one_letter_code
_entity_poly.pdbx_strand_id
1 'polypeptide(L)'
;MFATIACARLRRPGLDARGLTPTQFSSAEEKARMGDAILSFIARGMPQTGFSKALYTRVSSMWGFIACYNRDGFWGRHLASTAGRVGFLEQIARYPCFGQAAFTWCDVEREIATRIREHSLLEAYRDACAREREGNERRQLAALLARYGSDGAAQPEAAQLGLF
;
A
#
# COMPACT_ATOMS: atom_id res chain seq x y z
N MET A 1 6.23 -13.42 1.75
CA MET A 1 6.38 -12.39 2.79
C MET A 1 6.07 -11.04 2.16
N PHE A 2 5.44 -10.13 2.89
CA PHE A 2 5.22 -8.75 2.45
C PHE A 2 6.15 -7.81 3.24
N ALA A 3 6.56 -6.71 2.62
CA ALA A 3 7.43 -5.74 3.25
C ALA A 3 6.70 -4.98 4.38
N THR A 4 7.36 -4.86 5.52
CA THR A 4 6.94 -4.00 6.63
C THR A 4 7.96 -2.88 6.78
N ILE A 5 7.55 -1.65 6.47
CA ILE A 5 8.42 -0.47 6.53
C ILE A 5 7.86 0.45 7.61
N ALA A 6 8.63 0.65 8.68
CA ALA A 6 8.25 1.55 9.76
C ALA A 6 8.78 2.97 9.48
N CYS A 7 7.92 3.97 9.66
CA CYS A 7 8.26 5.38 9.52
C CYS A 7 7.75 6.16 10.73
N ALA A 8 8.54 6.19 11.81
CA ALA A 8 8.14 6.85 13.05
C ALA A 8 7.91 8.36 12.90
N ARG A 9 8.56 9.01 11.91
CA ARG A 9 8.47 10.45 11.64
C ARG A 9 7.07 10.87 11.20
N LEU A 10 6.33 9.99 10.53
CA LEU A 10 4.96 10.25 10.06
C LEU A 10 3.98 10.66 11.19
N ARG A 11 4.27 10.27 12.43
CA ARG A 11 3.46 10.56 13.63
C ARG A 11 3.79 11.89 14.31
N ARG A 12 4.77 12.66 13.80
CA ARG A 12 5.27 13.87 14.47
C ARG A 12 5.22 15.06 13.51
N PRO A 13 4.64 16.21 13.92
CA PRO A 13 3.82 16.40 15.13
C PRO A 13 2.52 15.59 15.06
N GLY A 14 1.81 15.40 16.17
CA GLY A 14 0.43 14.87 16.10
C GLY A 14 -0.48 15.80 15.30
N LEU A 15 -1.65 15.32 14.86
CA LEU A 15 -2.66 16.18 14.25
C LEU A 15 -3.17 17.19 15.28
N ASP A 16 -3.05 18.49 14.97
CA ASP A 16 -3.61 19.54 15.82
C ASP A 16 -5.11 19.68 15.56
N ALA A 17 -5.92 19.38 16.58
CA ALA A 17 -7.37 19.54 16.52
C ALA A 17 -7.79 20.97 16.19
N ARG A 18 -7.00 22.00 16.57
CA ARG A 18 -7.32 23.40 16.28
C ARG A 18 -7.31 23.73 14.78
N GLY A 19 -6.58 22.94 13.98
CA GLY A 19 -6.54 23.07 12.53
C GLY A 19 -7.64 22.28 11.80
N LEU A 20 -8.49 21.55 12.53
CA LEU A 20 -9.53 20.70 11.96
C LEU A 20 -10.91 21.31 12.17
N THR A 21 -11.77 21.18 11.16
CA THR A 21 -13.14 21.68 11.25
C THR A 21 -14.04 20.59 11.80
N PRO A 22 -14.75 20.80 12.94
CA PRO A 22 -15.70 19.81 13.43
C PRO A 22 -16.86 19.63 12.44
N THR A 23 -17.46 18.44 12.45
CA THR A 23 -18.72 18.18 11.75
C THR A 23 -19.86 18.04 12.76
N GLN A 24 -21.10 17.97 12.27
CA GLN A 24 -22.26 17.67 13.12
C GLN A 24 -22.17 16.30 13.84
N PHE A 25 -21.31 15.39 13.37
CA PHE A 25 -21.18 14.02 13.89
C PHE A 25 -19.83 13.75 14.56
N SER A 26 -18.87 14.66 14.48
CA SER A 26 -17.52 14.42 14.97
C SER A 26 -16.83 15.70 15.39
N SER A 27 -16.30 15.71 16.60
CA SER A 27 -15.51 16.84 17.10
C SER A 27 -14.16 16.93 16.38
N ALA A 28 -13.50 18.08 16.49
CA ALA A 28 -12.16 18.27 15.94
C ALA A 28 -11.13 17.36 16.63
N GLU A 29 -11.30 17.09 17.93
CA GLU A 29 -10.46 16.16 18.71
C GLU A 29 -10.68 14.70 18.31
N GLU A 30 -11.91 14.30 17.99
CA GLU A 30 -12.20 12.98 17.43
C GLU A 30 -11.54 12.80 16.07
N LYS A 31 -11.59 13.85 15.24
CA LYS A 31 -10.89 13.87 13.95
C LYS A 31 -9.38 13.72 14.12
N ALA A 32 -8.77 14.51 15.00
CA ALA A 32 -7.33 14.45 15.27
C ALA A 32 -6.92 13.06 15.78
N ARG A 33 -7.62 12.52 16.79
CA ARG A 33 -7.33 11.19 17.36
C ARG A 33 -7.41 10.08 16.31
N MET A 34 -8.44 10.10 15.47
CA MET A 34 -8.61 9.09 14.44
C MET A 34 -7.57 9.23 13.32
N GLY A 35 -7.25 10.46 12.89
CA GLY A 35 -6.17 10.69 11.94
C GLY A 35 -4.81 10.24 12.49
N ASP A 36 -4.52 10.48 13.78
CA ASP A 36 -3.30 10.02 14.44
C ASP A 36 -3.26 8.49 14.53
N ALA A 37 -4.42 7.84 14.76
CA ALA A 37 -4.52 6.39 14.72
C ALA A 37 -4.19 5.84 13.32
N ILE A 38 -4.65 6.50 12.25
CA ILE A 38 -4.33 6.14 10.85
C ILE A 38 -2.84 6.35 10.58
N LEU A 39 -2.27 7.51 10.91
CA LEU A 39 -0.84 7.79 10.76
C LEU A 39 0.01 6.81 11.56
N SER A 40 -0.41 6.45 12.78
CA SER A 40 0.26 5.46 13.62
C SER A 40 0.18 4.04 13.04
N PHE A 41 -0.94 3.68 12.43
CA PHE A 41 -1.08 2.42 11.72
C PHE A 41 -0.13 2.34 10.51
N ILE A 42 -0.07 3.39 9.69
CA ILE A 42 0.82 3.48 8.53
C ILE A 42 2.29 3.50 8.98
N ALA A 43 2.61 4.30 10.00
CA ALA A 43 3.96 4.43 10.55
C ALA A 43 4.53 3.12 11.11
N ARG A 44 3.69 2.18 11.53
CA ARG A 44 4.11 0.85 12.01
C ARG A 44 4.21 -0.19 10.89
N GLY A 45 4.08 0.24 9.63
CA GLY A 45 4.11 -0.65 8.48
C GLY A 45 2.83 -1.47 8.30
N MET A 46 1.69 -0.93 8.73
CA MET A 46 0.35 -1.49 8.53
C MET A 46 0.22 -2.95 9.06
N PRO A 47 0.37 -3.19 10.37
CA PRO A 47 0.27 -4.54 10.94
C PRO A 47 -1.18 -5.01 11.05
N GLN A 48 -1.46 -6.29 10.76
CA GLN A 48 -2.84 -6.82 10.77
C GLN A 48 -3.51 -6.69 12.14
N THR A 49 -2.76 -6.93 13.22
CA THR A 49 -3.21 -6.75 14.61
C THR A 49 -3.61 -5.31 14.92
N GLY A 50 -3.08 -4.34 14.18
CA GLY A 50 -3.43 -2.93 14.30
C GLY A 50 -4.63 -2.50 13.48
N PHE A 51 -5.18 -3.35 12.60
CA PHE A 51 -6.31 -3.00 11.73
C PHE A 51 -7.64 -3.28 12.44
N SER A 52 -8.04 -2.34 13.30
CA SER A 52 -9.28 -2.42 14.08
C SER A 52 -10.53 -2.19 13.22
N LYS A 53 -11.71 -2.58 13.73
CA LYS A 53 -13.00 -2.28 13.08
C LYS A 53 -13.20 -0.77 12.91
N ALA A 54 -12.84 0.03 13.92
CA ALA A 54 -12.95 1.49 13.87
C ALA A 54 -12.07 2.10 12.77
N LEU A 55 -10.82 1.63 12.63
CA LEU A 55 -9.92 2.06 11.55
C LEU A 55 -10.48 1.66 10.19
N TYR A 56 -10.96 0.43 10.05
CA TYR A 56 -11.59 -0.03 8.82
C TYR A 56 -12.78 0.85 8.42
N THR A 57 -13.77 1.01 9.31
CA THR A 57 -14.99 1.79 9.03
C THR A 57 -14.64 3.21 8.58
N ARG A 58 -13.61 3.82 9.16
CA ARG A 58 -13.18 5.15 8.76
C ARG A 58 -12.45 5.13 7.42
N VAL A 59 -11.37 4.35 7.30
CA VAL A 59 -10.53 4.29 6.10
C VAL A 59 -11.32 3.86 4.87
N SER A 60 -12.26 2.92 4.99
CA SER A 60 -13.09 2.47 3.87
C SER A 60 -14.03 3.56 3.33
N SER A 61 -14.28 4.61 4.11
CA SER A 61 -15.10 5.76 3.70
C SER A 61 -14.26 6.94 3.21
N MET A 62 -12.94 6.86 3.30
CA MET A 62 -12.00 7.91 2.92
C MET A 62 -11.29 7.55 1.61
N TRP A 63 -10.83 8.57 0.88
CA TRP A 63 -10.03 8.44 -0.36
C TRP A 63 -10.65 7.56 -1.48
N GLY A 64 -11.96 7.37 -1.45
CA GLY A 64 -12.70 6.66 -2.51
C GLY A 64 -12.27 5.20 -2.70
N PHE A 65 -11.87 4.50 -1.64
CA PHE A 65 -11.60 3.06 -1.74
C PHE A 65 -12.85 2.29 -2.18
N ILE A 66 -12.62 1.20 -2.93
CA ILE A 66 -13.70 0.28 -3.33
C ILE A 66 -14.31 -0.31 -2.04
N ALA A 67 -15.63 -0.20 -1.92
CA ALA A 67 -16.38 -0.73 -0.80
C ALA A 67 -16.23 -2.26 -0.74
N CYS A 68 -15.30 -2.74 0.07
CA CYS A 68 -15.22 -4.15 0.43
C CYS A 68 -16.37 -4.45 1.40
N TYR A 69 -16.96 -5.64 1.31
CA TYR A 69 -18.08 -6.02 2.17
C TYR A 69 -17.69 -6.02 3.66
N ASN A 70 -16.45 -6.37 3.98
CA ASN A 70 -15.95 -6.44 5.33
C ASN A 70 -14.46 -6.05 5.45
N ARG A 71 -14.01 -5.93 6.70
CA ARG A 71 -12.63 -5.61 7.06
C ARG A 71 -11.61 -6.55 6.44
N ASP A 72 -11.90 -7.85 6.43
CA ASP A 72 -10.93 -8.86 6.00
C ASP A 72 -10.76 -8.83 4.47
N GLY A 73 -11.83 -8.55 3.73
CA GLY A 73 -11.79 -8.28 2.29
C GLY A 73 -10.99 -7.03 1.96
N PHE A 74 -11.18 -5.95 2.72
CA PHE A 74 -10.37 -4.74 2.57
C PHE A 74 -8.89 -5.01 2.83
N TRP A 75 -8.59 -5.75 3.90
CA TRP A 75 -7.23 -6.16 4.22
C TRP A 75 -6.61 -6.99 3.09
N GLY A 76 -7.32 -8.01 2.60
CA GLY A 76 -6.88 -8.86 1.49
C GLY A 76 -6.58 -8.06 0.22
N ARG A 77 -7.45 -7.09 -0.11
CA ARG A 77 -7.32 -6.25 -1.30
C ARG A 77 -6.14 -5.29 -1.22
N HIS A 78 -5.99 -4.58 -0.10
CA HIS A 78 -5.13 -3.39 -0.02
C HIS A 78 -3.88 -3.57 0.85
N LEU A 79 -3.85 -4.52 1.78
CA LEU A 79 -2.83 -4.56 2.84
C LEU A 79 -2.09 -5.90 2.97
N ALA A 80 -2.63 -6.98 2.39
CA ALA A 80 -2.07 -8.33 2.47
C ALA A 80 -0.83 -8.57 1.59
N SER A 81 -0.52 -7.67 0.66
CA SER A 81 0.67 -7.75 -0.20
C SER A 81 1.40 -6.41 -0.27
N THR A 82 2.70 -6.45 -0.58
CA THR A 82 3.52 -5.24 -0.77
C THR A 82 2.97 -4.39 -1.92
N ALA A 83 2.59 -5.02 -3.03
CA ALA A 83 1.96 -4.32 -4.16
C ALA A 83 0.62 -3.68 -3.76
N GLY A 84 -0.20 -4.37 -2.97
CA GLY A 84 -1.43 -3.80 -2.41
C GLY A 84 -1.16 -2.57 -1.55
N ARG A 85 -0.14 -2.63 -0.68
CA ARG A 85 0.27 -1.52 0.19
C ARG A 85 0.75 -0.31 -0.61
N VAL A 86 1.48 -0.54 -1.71
CA VAL A 86 1.85 0.53 -2.66
C VAL A 86 0.58 1.17 -3.22
N GLY A 87 -0.35 0.37 -3.74
CA GLY A 87 -1.63 0.89 -4.28
C GLY A 87 -2.46 1.64 -3.25
N PHE A 88 -2.47 1.18 -1.99
CA PHE A 88 -3.13 1.85 -0.87
C PHE A 88 -2.53 3.24 -0.60
N LEU A 89 -1.20 3.33 -0.48
CA LEU A 89 -0.51 4.61 -0.25
C LEU A 89 -0.61 5.55 -1.45
N GLU A 90 -0.55 5.00 -2.67
CA GLU A 90 -0.70 5.77 -3.91
C GLU A 90 -2.10 6.36 -4.04
N GLN A 91 -3.14 5.59 -3.69
CA GLN A 91 -4.51 6.07 -3.63
C GLN A 91 -4.63 7.25 -2.65
N ILE A 92 -4.13 7.10 -1.41
CA ILE A 92 -4.18 8.17 -0.41
C ILE A 92 -3.45 9.43 -0.91
N ALA A 93 -2.25 9.27 -1.50
CA ALA A 93 -1.43 10.38 -1.94
C ALA A 93 -2.01 11.13 -3.16
N ARG A 94 -2.79 10.45 -4.01
CA ARG A 94 -3.34 11.02 -5.26
C ARG A 94 -4.79 11.47 -5.14
N TYR A 95 -5.56 10.93 -4.21
CA TYR A 95 -7.00 11.17 -4.20
C TYR A 95 -7.30 12.66 -3.95
N PRO A 96 -8.08 13.31 -4.83
CA PRO A 96 -8.51 14.68 -4.60
C PRO A 96 -9.48 14.66 -3.41
N CYS A 97 -9.06 15.17 -2.25
CA CYS A 97 -9.87 15.19 -1.04
C CYS A 97 -11.06 16.15 -1.24
N PHE A 98 -12.20 15.60 -1.67
CA PHE A 98 -13.41 16.33 -2.04
C PHE A 98 -14.29 16.68 -0.82
N GLY A 99 -15.11 17.72 -0.98
CA GLY A 99 -16.08 18.15 0.02
C GLY A 99 -15.60 19.28 0.92
N GLN A 100 -16.47 19.68 1.84
CA GLN A 100 -16.23 20.76 2.80
C GLN A 100 -15.95 20.18 4.18
N ALA A 101 -14.92 20.69 4.87
CA ALA A 101 -14.46 20.16 6.15
C ALA A 101 -15.52 20.19 7.26
N ALA A 102 -16.54 21.05 7.14
CA ALA A 102 -17.70 21.11 8.03
C ALA A 102 -18.65 19.91 7.89
N PHE A 103 -18.59 19.18 6.78
CA PHE A 103 -19.48 18.05 6.48
C PHE A 103 -18.71 16.75 6.21
N THR A 104 -17.44 16.82 5.83
CA THR A 104 -16.59 15.67 5.52
C THR A 104 -15.30 15.67 6.34
N TRP A 105 -14.46 14.67 6.12
CA TRP A 105 -13.14 14.52 6.75
C TRP A 105 -12.00 14.96 5.81
N CYS A 106 -12.31 15.79 4.81
CA CYS A 106 -11.37 16.15 3.74
C CYS A 106 -10.14 16.94 4.24
N ASP A 107 -10.24 17.60 5.40
CA ASP A 107 -9.14 18.24 6.11
C ASP A 107 -8.13 17.21 6.64
N VAL A 108 -8.62 16.17 7.33
CA VAL A 108 -7.81 15.04 7.80
C VAL A 108 -7.21 14.25 6.64
N GLU A 109 -8.00 13.97 5.60
CA GLU A 109 -7.54 13.26 4.40
C GLU A 109 -6.35 13.95 3.74
N ARG A 110 -6.44 15.28 3.60
CA ARG A 110 -5.43 16.12 2.94
C ARG A 110 -4.14 16.18 3.74
N GLU A 111 -4.24 16.28 5.05
CA GLU A 111 -3.09 16.31 5.95
C GLU A 111 -2.33 14.97 5.91
N ILE A 112 -3.05 13.84 6.00
CA ILE A 112 -2.46 12.50 5.90
C ILE A 112 -1.77 12.31 4.53
N ALA A 113 -2.45 12.69 3.43
CA ALA A 113 -1.90 12.61 2.09
C ALA A 113 -0.63 13.46 1.92
N THR A 114 -0.58 14.63 2.55
CA THR A 114 0.59 15.52 2.53
C THR A 114 1.78 14.87 3.22
N ARG A 115 1.59 14.34 4.43
CA ARG A 115 2.67 13.67 5.16
C ARG A 115 3.22 12.43 4.47
N ILE A 116 2.35 11.63 3.84
CA ILE A 116 2.79 10.45 3.09
C ILE A 116 3.70 10.86 1.93
N ARG A 117 3.39 11.98 1.25
CA ARG A 117 4.22 12.52 0.16
C ARG A 117 5.55 13.06 0.69
N GLU A 118 5.54 13.82 1.79
CA GLU A 118 6.74 14.43 2.36
C GLU A 118 7.75 13.43 2.91
N HIS A 119 7.29 12.30 3.46
CA HIS A 119 8.17 11.30 4.05
C HIS A 119 8.65 10.21 3.08
N SER A 120 8.36 10.35 1.77
CA SER A 120 8.76 9.40 0.71
C SER A 120 8.42 7.94 1.02
N LEU A 121 7.38 7.69 1.82
CA LEU A 121 7.01 6.34 2.26
C LEU A 121 6.56 5.49 1.08
N LEU A 122 5.88 6.11 0.12
CA LEU A 122 5.45 5.46 -1.11
C LEU A 122 6.63 4.92 -1.92
N GLU A 123 7.71 5.69 -2.05
CA GLU A 123 8.90 5.27 -2.79
C GLU A 123 9.61 4.10 -2.09
N ALA A 124 9.73 4.14 -0.75
CA ALA A 124 10.30 3.03 0.00
C ALA A 124 9.52 1.71 -0.21
N TYR A 125 8.19 1.78 -0.30
CA TYR A 125 7.35 0.63 -0.59
C TYR A 125 7.43 0.18 -2.06
N ARG A 126 7.57 1.12 -3.02
CA ARG A 126 7.81 0.79 -4.44
C ARG A 126 9.12 0.05 -4.64
N ASP A 127 10.18 0.51 -4.00
CA ASP A 127 11.49 -0.15 -4.04
C ASP A 127 11.43 -1.55 -3.45
N ALA A 128 10.73 -1.71 -2.31
CA ALA A 128 10.52 -3.03 -1.72
C ALA A 128 9.72 -3.95 -2.66
N CYS A 129 8.68 -3.44 -3.30
CA CYS A 129 7.88 -4.19 -4.27
C CYS A 129 8.69 -4.57 -5.51
N ALA A 130 9.61 -3.72 -5.97
CA ALA A 130 10.51 -4.01 -7.09
C ALA A 130 11.48 -5.14 -6.74
N ARG A 131 12.13 -5.07 -5.57
CA ARG A 131 13.03 -6.13 -5.08
C ARG A 131 12.33 -7.48 -4.93
N GLU A 132 11.10 -7.48 -4.41
CA GLU A 132 10.31 -8.71 -4.28
C GLU A 132 9.98 -9.34 -5.65
N ARG A 133 9.62 -8.51 -6.64
CA ARG A 133 9.36 -8.98 -8.02
C ARG A 133 10.61 -9.57 -8.65
N GLU A 134 11.72 -8.85 -8.59
CA GLU A 134 13.00 -9.32 -9.15
C GLU A 134 13.45 -10.64 -8.50
N GLY A 135 13.33 -10.77 -7.18
CA GLY A 135 13.64 -12.00 -6.47
C GLY A 135 12.73 -13.18 -6.86
N ASN A 136 11.45 -12.92 -7.16
CA ASN A 136 10.54 -13.94 -7.66
C ASN A 136 10.90 -14.36 -9.09
N GLU A 137 11.17 -13.40 -9.96
CA GLU A 137 11.58 -13.64 -11.35
C GLU A 137 12.87 -14.46 -11.42
N ARG A 138 13.88 -14.11 -10.61
CA ARG A 138 15.13 -14.88 -10.52
C ARG A 138 14.92 -16.32 -10.05
N ARG A 139 14.03 -16.53 -9.06
CA ARG A 139 13.70 -17.89 -8.58
C ARG A 139 12.94 -18.69 -9.63
N GLN A 140 12.01 -18.06 -10.35
CA GLN A 140 11.28 -18.69 -11.42
C GLN A 140 12.22 -19.07 -12.58
N LEU A 141 13.14 -18.18 -12.96
CA LEU A 141 14.17 -18.46 -13.96
C LEU A 141 15.05 -19.64 -13.54
N ALA A 142 15.54 -19.65 -12.29
CA ALA A 142 16.34 -20.76 -11.77
C ALA A 142 15.57 -22.10 -11.80
N ALA A 143 14.28 -22.09 -11.45
CA ALA A 143 13.43 -23.28 -11.52
C ALA A 143 13.20 -23.77 -12.97
N LEU A 144 13.02 -22.84 -13.91
CA LEU A 144 12.87 -23.17 -15.33
C LEU A 144 14.18 -23.72 -15.92
N LEU A 145 15.32 -23.11 -15.62
CA LEU A 145 16.63 -23.60 -16.03
C LEU A 145 16.93 -24.99 -15.45
N ALA A 146 16.58 -25.24 -14.19
CA ALA A 146 16.71 -26.57 -13.58
C ALA A 146 15.81 -27.62 -14.25
N ARG A 147 14.62 -27.22 -14.72
CA ARG A 147 13.62 -28.11 -15.32
C ARG A 147 13.87 -28.40 -16.80
N TYR A 148 14.40 -27.44 -17.54
CA TYR A 148 14.49 -27.49 -19.01
C TYR A 148 15.90 -27.26 -19.56
N GLY A 149 16.85 -26.82 -18.74
CA GLY A 149 18.24 -26.56 -19.14
C GLY A 149 19.04 -27.80 -19.51
N SER A 150 18.55 -29.00 -19.19
CA SER A 150 19.11 -30.28 -19.61
C SER A 150 18.55 -30.82 -20.94
N ASP A 151 17.36 -30.39 -21.34
CA ASP A 151 16.66 -30.93 -22.52
C ASP A 151 16.98 -30.16 -23.82
N GLY A 152 17.63 -29.00 -23.73
CA GLY A 152 18.02 -28.17 -24.88
C GLY A 152 19.39 -28.48 -25.49
N ALA A 153 20.11 -29.49 -24.98
CA ALA A 153 21.43 -29.89 -25.46
C ALA A 153 21.40 -31.13 -26.38
N ALA A 154 20.26 -31.43 -27.01
CA ALA A 154 20.16 -32.40 -28.09
C ALA A 154 20.23 -31.68 -29.46
N GLN A 155 21.25 -32.05 -30.23
CA GLN A 155 21.81 -31.43 -31.44
C GLN A 155 20.80 -31.20 -32.58
N PRO A 156 20.94 -30.13 -33.40
CA PRO A 156 20.59 -30.22 -34.80
C PRO A 156 21.73 -30.96 -35.51
N GLU A 157 21.44 -32.22 -35.81
CA GLU A 157 22.15 -33.10 -36.73
C GLU A 157 22.57 -32.34 -37.99
N ALA A 158 23.87 -32.35 -38.29
CA ALA A 158 24.42 -31.78 -39.50
C ALA A 158 23.81 -32.48 -40.71
N ALA A 159 22.85 -31.83 -41.36
CA ALA A 159 22.30 -32.28 -42.63
C ALA A 159 23.44 -32.34 -43.65
N GLN A 160 23.97 -33.53 -43.88
CA GLN A 160 24.79 -33.87 -45.03
C GLN A 160 23.94 -33.62 -46.28
N LEU A 161 24.15 -32.48 -46.93
CA LEU A 161 23.69 -32.24 -48.29
C LEU A 161 24.51 -33.14 -49.23
N GLY A 162 23.99 -34.32 -49.49
CA GLY A 162 24.43 -35.20 -50.57
C GLY A 162 24.13 -34.54 -51.92
N LEU A 163 25.20 -34.27 -52.68
CA LEU A 163 25.17 -34.04 -54.11
C LEU A 163 24.53 -35.24 -54.82
N PHE A 164 23.42 -35.03 -55.52
CA PHE A 164 23.06 -35.67 -56.80
C PHE A 164 22.15 -34.75 -57.60
#